data_AF-A0A955NNM1-F1
#
_entry.id   AF-A0A955NNM1-F1
#
_cell.length_a   1.000
_cell.length_b   1.000
_cell.length_c   1.000
_cell.angle_alpha   90.00
_cell.angle_beta   90.00
_cell.angle_gamma   90.00
#
_symmetry.space_group_name_H-M   'P 1'
#
loop_
_entity.id
_entity.type
_entity.pdbx_description
1 polymer ?
#
loop_
_entity_poly.entity_id
_entity_poly.type
_entity_poly.pdbx_seq_one_letter_code
_entity_poly.pdbx_strand_id
1 'polypeptide(L)'
;GNFHLSPDSPAIDSATPSGLDFDLDGNRRPVDVIGVGQDGDGAFDMGCCEFQLMRSDLNSDGRVDEMDLMILQRNWTKVSGVSGAG
;
A
#
# COMPACT_ATOMS: atom_id res chain seq x y z
N GLY A 1 19.53 -7.17 -9.69
CA GLY A 1 18.26 -7.85 -9.97
C GLY A 1 17.13 -7.00 -9.44
N ASN A 2 15.88 -7.37 -9.68
CA ASN A 2 14.74 -6.72 -9.03
C ASN A 2 14.51 -7.39 -7.66
N PHE A 3 14.71 -6.65 -6.57
CA PHE A 3 14.56 -7.13 -5.20
C PHE A 3 13.20 -6.79 -4.58
N HIS A 4 12.28 -6.20 -5.35
CA HIS A 4 10.95 -5.83 -4.88
C HIS A 4 10.07 -7.06 -4.63
N LEU A 5 9.23 -6.97 -3.60
CA LEU A 5 8.27 -8.01 -3.24
C LEU A 5 7.07 -8.00 -4.21
N SER A 6 6.55 -9.19 -4.51
CA SER A 6 5.25 -9.35 -5.14
C SER A 6 4.13 -9.18 -4.11
N PRO A 7 2.90 -8.82 -4.53
CA PRO A 7 1.75 -8.65 -3.61
C PRO A 7 1.45 -9.87 -2.72
N ASP A 8 1.67 -11.09 -3.22
CA ASP A 8 1.42 -12.32 -2.45
C ASP A 8 2.64 -12.81 -1.67
N SER A 9 3.67 -11.98 -1.50
CA SER A 9 4.92 -12.40 -0.88
C SER A 9 4.73 -12.64 0.62
N PRO A 10 5.17 -13.79 1.16
CA PRO A 10 5.15 -14.04 2.62
C PRO A 10 6.20 -13.20 3.37
N ALA A 11 7.00 -12.40 2.66
CA ALA A 11 7.92 -11.45 3.26
C ALA A 11 7.25 -10.15 3.73
N ILE A 12 6.01 -9.90 3.30
CA ILE A 12 5.25 -8.71 3.67
C ILE A 12 4.85 -8.80 5.14
N ASP A 13 5.05 -7.70 5.88
CA ASP A 13 4.66 -7.51 7.28
C ASP A 13 5.15 -8.60 8.25
N SER A 14 6.28 -9.22 7.91
CA SER A 14 6.78 -10.43 8.59
C SER A 14 8.10 -10.24 9.33
N ALA A 15 8.73 -9.08 9.20
CA ALA A 15 10.00 -8.77 9.84
C ALA A 15 9.82 -8.10 11.20
N THR A 16 10.95 -7.81 11.83
CA THR A 16 11.05 -6.97 13.03
C THR A 16 11.78 -5.67 12.67
N PRO A 17 11.61 -4.59 13.45
CA PRO A 17 12.21 -3.29 13.16
C PRO A 17 13.73 -3.38 12.98
N SER A 18 14.25 -2.85 11.86
CA SER A 18 15.70 -2.80 11.61
C SER A 18 16.37 -1.54 12.16
N GLY A 19 15.59 -0.56 12.65
CA GLY A 19 16.07 0.76 13.05
C GLY A 19 16.40 1.70 11.90
N LEU A 20 15.98 1.37 10.67
CA LEU A 20 16.10 2.24 9.50
C LEU A 20 14.72 2.78 9.12
N ASP A 21 14.63 4.09 8.97
CA ASP A 21 13.37 4.77 8.62
C ASP A 21 13.02 4.64 7.12
N PHE A 22 14.00 4.30 6.29
CA PHE A 22 13.85 4.20 4.83
C PHE A 22 14.49 2.91 4.28
N ASP A 23 13.88 2.38 3.22
CA ASP A 23 14.37 1.23 2.48
C ASP A 23 15.44 1.62 1.42
N LEU A 24 15.86 0.67 0.59
CA LEU A 24 16.86 0.88 -0.46
C LEU A 24 16.43 1.91 -1.53
N ASP A 25 15.13 2.02 -1.78
CA ASP A 25 14.55 2.91 -2.80
C ASP A 25 14.14 4.27 -2.19
N GLY A 26 14.34 4.46 -0.88
CA GLY A 26 14.00 5.68 -0.15
C GLY A 26 12.54 5.75 0.29
N ASN A 27 11.79 4.64 0.23
CA ASN A 27 10.44 4.56 0.78
C ASN A 27 10.50 4.42 2.30
N ARG A 28 9.51 5.01 2.99
CA ARG A 28 9.44 4.94 4.44
C ARG A 28 9.10 3.52 4.91
N ARG A 29 9.66 3.12 6.05
CA ARG A 29 9.33 1.88 6.75
C ARG A 29 8.65 2.18 8.10
N PRO A 30 7.66 1.38 8.55
CA PRO A 30 6.96 0.36 7.79
C PRO A 30 5.86 0.92 6.86
N VAL A 31 5.40 0.10 5.91
CA VAL A 31 4.12 0.30 5.20
C VAL A 31 3.21 -0.88 5.52
N ASP A 32 2.24 -0.64 6.39
CA ASP A 32 1.27 -1.65 6.85
C ASP A 32 0.27 -2.04 5.76
N VAL A 33 0.27 -3.33 5.38
CA VAL A 33 -0.75 -3.91 4.52
C VAL A 33 -1.83 -4.56 5.39
N ILE A 34 -2.89 -3.79 5.64
CA ILE A 34 -4.01 -4.19 6.52
C ILE A 34 -4.46 -5.64 6.32
N GLY A 35 -4.35 -6.45 7.37
CA GLY A 35 -4.77 -7.85 7.37
C GLY A 35 -3.72 -8.83 6.83
N VAL A 36 -2.49 -8.39 6.60
CA VAL A 36 -1.32 -9.22 6.28
C VAL A 36 -0.34 -9.17 7.45
N GLY A 37 0.20 -10.33 7.84
CA GLY A 37 1.29 -10.40 8.82
C GLY A 37 1.02 -9.68 10.15
N GLN A 38 1.92 -8.76 10.50
CA GLN A 38 1.82 -7.87 11.66
C GLN A 38 1.16 -6.55 11.25
N ASP A 39 0.08 -6.15 11.93
CA ASP A 39 -0.53 -4.84 11.69
C ASP A 39 0.18 -3.71 12.48
N GLY A 40 0.09 -2.48 11.97
CA GLY A 40 0.50 -1.24 12.64
C GLY A 40 1.99 -0.91 12.52
N ASP A 41 2.55 -0.23 13.53
CA ASP A 41 3.94 0.28 13.52
C ASP A 41 5.01 -0.84 13.51
N GLY A 42 4.60 -2.12 13.60
CA GLY A 42 5.46 -3.31 13.51
C GLY A 42 5.46 -4.01 12.15
N ALA A 43 4.69 -3.52 11.18
CA ALA A 43 4.45 -4.11 9.87
C ALA A 43 5.66 -3.97 8.91
N PHE A 44 6.83 -4.48 9.31
CA PHE A 44 8.05 -4.37 8.52
C PHE A 44 8.18 -5.53 7.54
N ASP A 45 8.68 -5.26 6.35
CA ASP A 45 8.97 -6.31 5.38
C ASP A 45 10.36 -6.94 5.56
N MET A 46 10.48 -8.20 5.17
CA MET A 46 11.79 -8.84 5.08
C MET A 46 12.55 -8.37 3.84
N GLY A 47 13.82 -8.01 4.05
CA GLY A 47 14.73 -7.63 2.96
C GLY A 47 15.08 -6.14 2.99
N CYS A 48 15.51 -5.64 1.83
CA CYS A 48 16.01 -4.28 1.65
C CYS A 48 14.97 -3.29 1.11
N CYS A 49 13.82 -3.76 0.65
CA CYS A 49 12.76 -2.96 0.03
C CYS A 49 11.45 -3.23 0.76
N GLU A 50 10.66 -2.17 1.00
CA GLU A 50 9.32 -2.26 1.59
C GLU A 50 8.28 -2.31 0.46
N PHE A 51 7.30 -3.21 0.56
CA PHE A 51 6.19 -3.33 -0.36
C PHE A 51 5.36 -2.06 -0.34
N GLN A 52 5.23 -1.43 -1.50
CA GLN A 52 4.46 -0.21 -1.65
C GLN A 52 3.07 -0.56 -2.19
N LEU A 53 2.05 -0.21 -1.42
CA LEU A 53 0.68 -0.16 -1.93
C LEU A 53 0.64 0.87 -3.07
N MET A 54 0.38 0.40 -4.28
CA MET A 54 0.21 1.29 -5.42
C MET A 54 -1.04 2.13 -5.17
N ARG A 55 -0.90 3.42 -4.86
CA ARG A 55 -2.05 4.30 -4.60
C ARG A 55 -3.05 4.40 -5.76
N SER A 56 -2.64 3.99 -6.96
CA SER A 56 -3.49 3.95 -8.16
C SER A 56 -4.17 2.59 -8.37
N ASP A 57 -3.80 1.57 -7.60
CA ASP A 57 -4.48 0.28 -7.49
C ASP A 57 -5.61 0.44 -6.46
N LEU A 58 -6.78 0.84 -6.96
CA LEU A 58 -7.94 1.18 -6.16
C LEU A 58 -8.75 -0.06 -5.74
N ASN A 59 -8.48 -1.23 -6.34
CA ASN A 59 -9.11 -2.50 -5.97
C ASN A 59 -8.19 -3.44 -5.14
N SER A 60 -6.92 -3.07 -4.98
CA SER A 60 -5.88 -3.82 -4.26
C SER A 60 -5.58 -5.20 -4.86
N ASP A 61 -5.62 -5.33 -6.19
CA ASP A 61 -5.28 -6.58 -6.90
C ASP A 61 -3.82 -6.69 -7.33
N GLY A 62 -3.01 -5.69 -6.99
CA GLY A 62 -1.58 -5.61 -7.29
C GLY A 62 -1.28 -5.14 -8.71
N ARG A 63 -2.27 -4.65 -9.46
CA ARG A 63 -2.12 -4.08 -10.80
C ARG A 63 -2.74 -2.69 -10.87
N VAL A 64 -2.36 -1.93 -11.89
CA VAL A 64 -3.03 -0.69 -12.25
C VAL A 64 -3.59 -0.87 -13.65
N ASP A 65 -4.88 -1.13 -13.76
CA ASP A 65 -5.54 -1.46 -15.02
C ASP A 65 -6.95 -0.83 -15.20
N GLU A 66 -7.73 -1.37 -16.14
CA GLU A 66 -9.07 -0.85 -16.45
C GLU A 66 -10.03 -0.93 -15.24
N MET A 67 -9.83 -1.85 -14.30
CA MET A 67 -10.69 -1.99 -13.13
C MET A 67 -10.50 -0.83 -12.14
N ASP A 68 -9.27 -0.36 -11.96
CA ASP A 68 -8.98 0.84 -11.18
C ASP A 68 -9.60 2.06 -11.82
N LEU A 69 -9.51 2.17 -13.14
CA LEU A 69 -10.16 3.26 -13.88
C LEU A 69 -11.67 3.22 -13.70
N MET A 70 -12.30 2.04 -13.68
CA MET A 70 -13.73 1.92 -13.40
C MET A 70 -14.09 2.37 -11.97
N ILE A 71 -13.26 2.05 -10.97
CA ILE A 71 -13.45 2.52 -9.59
C ILE A 71 -13.31 4.03 -9.52
N LEU A 72 -12.29 4.58 -10.18
CA LEU A 72 -12.08 6.01 -10.27
C LEU A 72 -13.27 6.71 -10.91
N GLN A 73 -13.75 6.21 -12.06
CA GLN A 73 -14.92 6.77 -12.77
C GLN A 73 -16.19 6.72 -11.91
N ARG A 74 -16.39 5.64 -11.13
CA ARG A 74 -17.55 5.49 -10.24
C ARG A 74 -17.51 6.44 -9.04
N ASN A 75 -16.34 6.87 -8.62
CA ASN A 75 -16.14 7.72 -7.45
C ASN A 75 -15.76 9.17 -7.80
N TRP A 76 -15.54 9.45 -9.08
CA TRP A 76 -15.28 10.80 -9.58
C TRP A 76 -16.44 11.71 -9.20
N THR A 77 -16.15 12.78 -8.44
CA THR A 77 -17.10 13.75 -7.85
C THR A 77 -17.86 13.34 -6.58
N LYS A 78 -17.67 12.12 -6.06
CA LYS A 78 -18.28 11.72 -4.77
C LYS A 78 -17.46 12.28 -3.61
N VAL A 79 -17.69 13.55 -3.27
CA VAL A 79 -17.35 14.11 -1.96
C VAL A 79 -18.66 14.27 -1.19
N SER A 80 -18.92 13.39 -0.22
CA SER A 80 -20.11 13.48 0.63
C SER A 80 -19.88 14.51 1.75
N GLY A 81 -20.57 15.66 1.67
CA GLY A 81 -20.95 16.43 2.85
C GLY A 81 -20.46 17.89 2.95
N VAL A 82 -21.02 18.79 2.15
CA VAL A 82 -21.51 20.09 2.66
C VAL A 82 -22.91 20.31 2.08
N SER A 83 -23.92 20.04 2.89
CA SER A 83 -25.29 20.46 2.64
C SER A 83 -25.40 21.95 2.96
N GLY A 84 -25.25 22.81 1.96
CA GLY A 84 -25.61 24.23 2.04
C GLY A 84 -26.96 24.43 1.38
N ALA A 85 -28.04 24.35 2.15
CA ALA A 85 -29.37 24.80 1.74
C ALA A 85 -29.47 26.33 1.87
N GLY A 86 -30.18 26.97 0.94
CA GLY A 86 -30.69 28.35 1.09
C GLY A 86 -29.96 29.40 0.28
#